data_AF-A0A1M6H0W7-F1
#
_entry.id   AF-A0A1M6H0W7-F1
#
_cell.length_a   1.000
_cell.length_b   1.000
_cell.length_c   1.000
_cell.angle_alpha   90.00
_cell.angle_beta   90.00
_cell.angle_gamma   90.00
#
_symmetry.space_group_name_H-M   'P 1'
#
loop_
_entity.id
_entity.type
_entity.pdbx_description
1 polymer ?
#
loop_
_entity_poly.entity_id
_entity_poly.type
_entity_poly.pdbx_seq_one_letter_code
_entity_poly.pdbx_strand_id
1 'polypeptide(L)'
;MSKTTTTIILPAEDSGWEVWQDQQGVLQKVRTLKAVLSKDQTSSGERLALPVRAVATMPIRVASSDEALYRGAAQLELEKAGLLINAEGESWDCTMIADQGAGSIVAGYALLEDMLDPESVIQDVVLDYSPRCYPVDTADLIVCLKEQGEWALVCYSQGKPFYTEPLGKDFIGALEPAVKQLEVQLMLSGVEFEPQSIQIWTSDAPQLDESVSVQLTAETGLPVVIDQRPVPAVSEQGLKIRTEGMIGWKQKQQAGSRARVWFLGVALMYLVAAGYVFLKWKNLNDQIADQDHIIKTYQGSYGEKTLHDDKWEELHNLVRQDWPLAVYQRCKELLPPGNRIKFDMVEMQDGRVILSGSSAELDPINDYIPKLKADEMFKELEWLTPMPARNRGNDQRWYFKFEAKKEEVL
;
A
#
# COMPACT_ATOMS: atom_id res chain seq x y z
N MET A 1 12.31 28.54 14.24
CA MET A 1 10.88 28.19 14.13
C MET A 1 10.22 29.29 13.31
N SER A 2 9.73 28.96 12.11
CA SER A 2 9.04 29.91 11.25
C SER A 2 7.75 30.34 11.94
N LYS A 3 7.59 31.62 12.28
CA LYS A 3 6.28 32.14 12.70
C LYS A 3 5.38 32.00 11.48
N THR A 4 4.46 31.06 11.50
CA THR A 4 3.40 30.96 10.49
C THR A 4 2.57 32.23 10.58
N THR A 5 2.74 33.13 9.62
CA THR A 5 1.94 34.35 9.48
C THR A 5 0.50 33.94 9.23
N THR A 6 -0.38 34.19 10.20
CA THR A 6 -1.81 33.90 10.02
C THR A 6 -2.42 34.92 9.07
N THR A 7 -3.06 34.43 8.02
CA THR A 7 -3.78 35.25 7.05
C THR A 7 -5.25 34.86 7.06
N ILE A 8 -6.14 35.84 7.24
CA ILE A 8 -7.60 35.67 7.13
C ILE A 8 -8.09 36.45 5.92
N ILE A 9 -9.01 35.85 5.18
CA ILE A 9 -9.68 36.46 4.05
C ILE A 9 -11.17 36.58 4.40
N LEU A 10 -11.69 37.81 4.38
CA LEU A 10 -13.05 38.17 4.78
C LEU A 10 -13.80 38.81 3.62
N PRO A 11 -15.14 38.75 3.58
CA PRO A 11 -15.92 39.57 2.67
C PRO A 11 -15.69 41.06 2.96
N ALA A 12 -15.50 41.86 1.90
CA ALA A 12 -15.43 43.31 2.02
C ALA A 12 -16.83 43.92 2.20
N GLU A 13 -16.96 45.11 2.78
CA GLU A 13 -18.27 45.76 2.99
C GLU A 13 -19.00 46.07 1.68
N ASP A 14 -18.33 46.61 0.67
CA ASP A 14 -18.97 47.00 -0.59
C ASP A 14 -18.91 45.93 -1.67
N SER A 15 -17.71 45.46 -2.03
CA SER A 15 -17.55 44.42 -3.04
C SER A 15 -16.20 43.71 -2.92
N GLY A 16 -16.20 42.41 -3.21
CA GLY A 16 -14.99 41.59 -3.18
C GLY A 16 -14.64 41.06 -1.79
N TRP A 17 -13.34 41.00 -1.51
CA TRP A 17 -12.75 40.35 -0.33
C TRP A 17 -11.62 41.20 0.26
N GLU A 18 -11.43 41.14 1.57
CA GLU A 18 -10.36 41.81 2.31
C GLU A 18 -9.39 40.76 2.85
N VAL A 19 -8.09 40.98 2.65
CA VAL A 19 -7.04 40.11 3.18
C VAL A 19 -6.38 40.79 4.36
N TRP A 20 -6.46 40.12 5.50
CA TRP A 20 -5.91 40.53 6.78
C TRP A 20 -4.75 39.62 7.14
N GLN A 21 -3.61 40.21 7.49
CA GLN A 21 -2.41 39.45 7.88
C GLN A 21 -1.95 39.86 9.27
N ASP A 22 -1.49 38.88 10.02
CA ASP A 22 -0.93 39.12 11.35
C ASP A 22 0.41 39.83 11.22
N GLN A 23 0.45 41.06 11.72
CA GLN A 23 1.67 41.83 11.90
C GLN A 23 1.87 42.06 13.40
N GLN A 24 2.78 41.28 14.00
CA GLN A 24 3.19 41.41 15.40
C GLN A 24 2.06 41.18 16.43
N GLY A 25 1.10 40.32 16.13
CA GLY A 25 -0.02 39.98 17.01
C GLY A 25 -1.28 40.82 16.76
N VAL A 26 -1.27 41.69 15.75
CA VAL A 26 -2.43 42.49 15.33
C VAL A 26 -2.70 42.23 13.85
N LEU A 27 -3.94 41.88 13.54
CA LEU A 27 -4.39 41.72 12.16
C LEU A 27 -4.53 43.08 11.50
N GLN A 28 -3.80 43.29 10.41
CA GLN A 28 -3.90 44.49 9.58
C GLN A 28 -4.40 44.15 8.18
N LYS A 29 -5.27 45.00 7.64
CA LYS A 29 -5.73 44.89 6.25
C LYS A 29 -4.58 45.20 5.31
N VAL A 30 -4.15 44.20 4.54
CA VAL A 30 -3.01 44.32 3.61
C VAL A 30 -3.46 44.63 2.19
N ARG A 31 -4.57 44.04 1.74
CA ARG A 31 -5.09 44.20 0.38
C ARG A 31 -6.58 43.90 0.26
N THR A 32 -7.19 44.36 -0.82
CA THR A 32 -8.57 44.03 -1.23
C THR A 32 -8.53 43.30 -2.57
N LEU A 33 -9.31 42.22 -2.71
CA LEU A 33 -9.44 41.41 -3.91
C LEU A 33 -10.83 41.60 -4.53
N LYS A 34 -10.91 41.65 -5.87
CA LYS A 34 -12.18 41.92 -6.58
C LYS A 34 -13.04 40.68 -6.83
N ALA A 35 -12.45 39.49 -6.88
CA ALA A 35 -13.14 38.26 -7.25
C ALA A 35 -12.81 37.13 -6.26
N VAL A 36 -13.61 36.05 -6.33
CA VAL A 36 -13.38 34.82 -5.56
C VAL A 36 -11.96 34.31 -5.81
N LEU A 37 -11.31 33.89 -4.73
CA LEU A 37 -9.92 33.48 -4.71
C LEU A 37 -9.65 32.38 -5.74
N SER A 38 -8.73 32.65 -6.66
CA SER A 38 -8.16 31.61 -7.52
C SER A 38 -6.98 30.93 -6.83
N LYS A 39 -6.65 29.71 -7.28
CA LYS A 39 -5.53 28.89 -6.77
C LYS A 39 -4.21 29.65 -6.60
N ASP A 40 -3.93 30.63 -7.47
CA ASP A 40 -2.66 31.37 -7.45
C ASP A 40 -2.62 32.47 -6.38
N GLN A 41 -3.77 32.75 -5.73
CA GLN A 41 -3.92 33.83 -4.75
C GLN A 41 -3.97 33.36 -3.30
N THR A 42 -4.12 32.05 -3.06
CA THR A 42 -4.18 31.45 -1.72
C THR A 42 -2.97 30.59 -1.41
N SER A 43 -2.43 30.74 -0.20
CA SER A 43 -1.40 29.85 0.34
C SER A 43 -1.99 28.78 1.27
N SER A 44 -1.29 27.65 1.40
CA SER A 44 -1.69 26.55 2.28
C SER A 44 -1.76 27.04 3.73
N GLY A 45 -2.89 26.79 4.40
CA GLY A 45 -3.13 27.19 5.79
C GLY A 45 -3.72 28.58 5.99
N GLU A 46 -4.03 29.32 4.91
CA GLU A 46 -4.86 30.54 5.01
C GLU A 46 -6.27 30.18 5.46
N ARG A 47 -6.96 31.16 6.07
CA ARG A 47 -8.35 31.00 6.48
C ARG A 47 -9.26 31.88 5.63
N LEU A 48 -10.29 31.28 5.06
CA LEU A 48 -11.31 31.98 4.30
C LEU A 48 -12.61 31.96 5.11
N ALA A 49 -13.04 33.13 5.57
CA ALA A 49 -14.32 33.27 6.21
C ALA A 49 -15.38 33.54 5.14
N LEU A 50 -16.33 32.61 5.01
CA LEU A 50 -17.42 32.70 4.05
C LEU A 50 -18.41 33.80 4.47
N PRO A 51 -19.00 34.53 3.51
CA PRO A 51 -19.99 35.55 3.80
C PRO A 51 -21.28 34.93 4.34
N VAL A 52 -22.10 35.74 5.04
CA VAL A 52 -23.38 35.32 5.63
C VAL A 52 -24.28 34.60 4.63
N ARG A 53 -24.38 35.11 3.40
CA ARG A 53 -25.19 34.52 2.33
C ARG A 53 -24.76 33.12 1.88
N ALA A 54 -23.53 32.70 2.19
CA ALA A 54 -22.99 31.40 1.78
C ALA A 54 -23.12 30.32 2.88
N VAL A 55 -23.54 30.69 4.09
CA VAL A 55 -23.67 29.77 5.23
C VAL A 55 -25.01 29.98 5.90
N ALA A 56 -25.87 28.97 5.85
CA ALA A 56 -27.09 28.95 6.64
C ALA A 56 -26.75 28.60 8.10
N THR A 57 -27.30 29.37 9.04
CA THR A 57 -27.13 29.12 10.47
C THR A 57 -28.46 28.74 11.10
N MET A 58 -28.46 27.75 11.98
CA MET A 58 -29.66 27.32 12.70
C MET A 58 -29.38 27.21 14.21
N PRO A 59 -30.11 27.96 15.06
CA PRO A 59 -30.10 27.78 16.51
C PRO A 59 -30.81 26.49 16.87
N ILE A 60 -30.17 25.66 17.70
CA ILE A 60 -30.67 24.35 18.09
C ILE A 60 -30.51 24.20 19.60
N ARG A 61 -31.62 23.97 20.30
CA ARG A 61 -31.60 23.61 21.72
C ARG A 61 -31.43 22.10 21.87
N VAL A 62 -30.41 21.69 22.61
CA VAL A 62 -30.11 20.28 22.85
C VAL A 62 -30.14 20.01 24.36
N ALA A 63 -30.59 18.83 24.78
CA ALA A 63 -30.65 18.45 26.20
C ALA A 63 -29.30 18.04 26.83
N SER A 64 -28.20 18.12 26.09
CA SER A 64 -26.88 17.64 26.51
C SER A 64 -25.78 18.56 25.99
N SER A 65 -24.73 18.71 26.81
CA SER A 65 -23.47 19.39 26.47
C SER A 65 -22.39 18.44 25.94
N ASP A 66 -22.67 17.13 25.83
CA ASP A 66 -21.76 16.17 25.22
C ASP A 66 -21.69 16.37 23.70
N GLU A 67 -20.48 16.54 23.17
CA GLU A 67 -20.19 16.80 21.76
C GLU A 67 -20.74 15.73 20.82
N ALA A 68 -20.67 14.46 21.21
CA ALA A 68 -21.20 13.40 20.36
C ALA A 68 -22.74 13.48 20.25
N LEU A 69 -23.40 13.81 21.37
CA LEU A 69 -24.86 13.88 21.44
C LEU A 69 -25.40 15.13 20.75
N TYR A 70 -24.81 16.29 21.01
CA TYR A 70 -25.29 17.52 20.41
C TYR A 70 -24.97 17.60 18.91
N ARG A 71 -23.87 17.00 18.43
CA ARG A 71 -23.63 16.90 16.98
C ARG A 71 -24.70 16.06 16.30
N GLY A 72 -25.06 14.91 16.87
CA GLY A 72 -26.13 14.08 16.32
C GLY A 72 -27.48 14.77 16.30
N ALA A 73 -27.83 15.50 17.37
CA ALA A 73 -29.05 16.31 17.41
C ALA A 73 -29.04 17.46 16.39
N ALA A 74 -27.90 18.16 16.28
CA ALA A 74 -27.75 19.25 15.32
C ALA A 74 -27.89 18.77 13.87
N GLN A 75 -27.30 17.61 13.54
CA GLN A 75 -27.44 16.99 12.24
C GLN A 75 -28.91 16.72 11.88
N LEU A 76 -29.66 16.11 12.80
CA LEU A 76 -31.08 15.77 12.58
C LEU A 76 -31.95 17.01 12.35
N GLU A 77 -31.72 18.09 13.11
CA GLU A 77 -32.49 19.33 12.93
C GLU A 77 -32.11 20.04 11.62
N LEU A 78 -30.83 20.04 11.22
CA LEU A 78 -30.41 20.57 9.92
C LEU A 78 -30.96 19.75 8.73
N GLU A 79 -31.00 18.41 8.85
CA GLU A 79 -31.66 17.53 7.87
C GLU A 79 -33.17 17.83 7.77
N LYS A 80 -33.84 17.95 8.91
CA LYS A 80 -35.28 18.26 9.00
C LYS A 80 -35.61 19.65 8.43
N ALA A 81 -34.71 20.61 8.57
CA ALA A 81 -34.81 21.93 7.95
C ALA A 81 -34.55 21.91 6.43
N GLY A 82 -34.11 20.77 5.87
CA GLY A 82 -33.77 20.63 4.46
C GLY A 82 -32.45 21.30 4.08
N LEU A 83 -31.61 21.65 5.06
CA LEU A 83 -30.29 22.27 4.84
C LEU A 83 -29.20 21.25 4.53
N LEU A 84 -29.43 19.97 4.88
CA LEU A 84 -28.52 18.87 4.56
C LEU A 84 -29.18 17.94 3.53
N ILE A 85 -28.60 17.89 2.33
CA ILE A 85 -28.99 16.94 1.29
C ILE A 85 -28.27 15.58 1.52
N ASN A 86 -27.01 15.63 1.96
CA ASN A 86 -26.20 14.47 2.30
C ASN A 86 -25.54 14.67 3.66
N ALA A 87 -26.04 13.99 4.68
CA ALA A 87 -25.59 14.21 6.06
C ALA A 87 -24.19 13.64 6.36
N GLU A 88 -23.74 12.66 5.57
CA GLU A 88 -22.35 12.17 5.58
C GLU A 88 -21.35 13.13 4.92
N GLY A 89 -21.84 14.22 4.31
CA GLY A 89 -21.02 15.25 3.68
C GLY A 89 -20.26 16.11 4.69
N GLU A 90 -19.11 16.62 4.28
CA GLU A 90 -18.34 17.61 5.05
C GLU A 90 -18.86 19.05 4.83
N SER A 91 -20.10 19.26 4.37
CA SER A 91 -20.67 20.57 4.05
C SER A 91 -21.32 21.29 5.23
N TRP A 92 -21.22 20.74 6.44
CA TRP A 92 -21.82 21.32 7.65
C TRP A 92 -20.93 21.11 8.87
N ASP A 93 -21.18 21.90 9.91
CA ASP A 93 -20.56 21.73 11.23
C ASP A 93 -21.49 22.34 12.29
N CYS A 94 -21.18 22.16 13.57
CA CYS A 94 -21.88 22.87 14.64
C CYS A 94 -20.93 23.25 15.78
N THR A 95 -21.34 24.24 16.56
CA THR A 95 -20.55 24.72 17.72
C THR A 95 -21.48 25.01 18.88
N MET A 96 -21.08 24.60 20.08
CA MET A 96 -21.79 24.94 21.30
C MET A 96 -21.56 26.42 21.65
N ILE A 97 -22.66 27.13 21.86
CA ILE A 97 -22.70 28.58 22.13
C ILE A 97 -22.75 28.80 23.63
N ALA A 98 -23.76 28.22 24.29
CA ALA A 98 -24.01 28.36 25.71
C ALA A 98 -24.45 27.04 26.35
N ASP A 99 -24.05 26.80 27.59
CA ASP A 99 -24.60 25.75 28.45
C ASP A 99 -25.54 26.39 29.49
N GLN A 100 -26.82 26.06 29.43
CA GLN A 100 -27.87 26.62 30.30
C GLN A 100 -28.33 25.63 31.37
N GLY A 101 -27.59 24.53 31.61
CA GLY A 101 -27.85 23.56 32.68
C GLY A 101 -29.04 22.61 32.43
N ALA A 102 -30.18 23.14 31.98
CA ALA A 102 -31.33 22.34 31.51
C ALA A 102 -31.21 21.92 30.03
N GLY A 103 -30.17 22.39 29.35
CA GLY A 103 -29.85 22.14 27.95
C GLY A 103 -28.76 23.09 27.47
N SER A 104 -28.24 22.84 26.28
CA SER A 104 -27.21 23.65 25.64
C SER A 104 -27.75 24.23 24.34
N ILE A 105 -27.31 25.44 24.00
CA ILE A 105 -27.59 26.08 22.73
C ILE A 105 -26.44 25.76 21.79
N VAL A 106 -26.76 25.22 20.63
CA VAL A 106 -25.82 24.87 19.57
C VAL A 106 -26.19 25.65 18.32
N ALA A 107 -25.18 26.22 17.68
CA ALA A 107 -25.32 26.78 16.35
C ALA A 107 -24.94 25.72 15.31
N GLY A 108 -25.89 25.32 14.48
CA GLY A 108 -25.63 24.55 13.27
C GLY A 108 -25.24 25.48 12.13
N TYR A 109 -24.23 25.09 11.35
CA TYR A 109 -23.73 25.81 10.18
C TYR A 109 -23.81 24.87 8.98
N ALA A 110 -24.53 25.25 7.93
CA ALA A 110 -24.63 24.49 6.69
C ALA A 110 -24.18 25.35 5.51
N LEU A 111 -23.31 24.81 4.67
CA LEU A 111 -22.83 25.48 3.48
C LEU A 111 -23.93 25.52 2.41
N LEU A 112 -24.19 26.71 1.85
CA LEU A 112 -25.08 26.89 0.70
C LEU A 112 -24.23 26.83 -0.58
N GLU A 113 -24.25 25.69 -1.25
CA GLU A 113 -23.35 25.35 -2.37
C GLU A 113 -23.49 26.29 -3.58
N ASP A 114 -24.66 26.89 -3.78
CA ASP A 114 -24.96 27.79 -4.91
C ASP A 114 -24.13 29.09 -4.91
N MET A 115 -23.45 29.42 -3.81
CA MET A 115 -22.76 30.70 -3.62
C MET A 115 -21.25 30.64 -3.84
N LEU A 116 -20.69 29.45 -4.06
CA LEU A 116 -19.28 29.24 -4.37
C LEU A 116 -19.17 28.74 -5.80
N ASP A 117 -18.35 29.42 -6.62
CA ASP A 117 -18.14 29.00 -8.00
C ASP A 117 -17.52 27.58 -7.99
N PRO A 118 -18.19 26.56 -8.56
CA PRO A 118 -17.70 25.18 -8.56
C PRO A 118 -16.34 25.04 -9.27
N GLU A 119 -15.97 25.98 -10.15
CA GLU A 119 -14.67 26.00 -10.81
C GLU A 119 -13.57 26.65 -9.95
N SER A 120 -13.94 27.43 -8.92
CA SER A 120 -13.00 28.03 -7.98
C SER A 120 -12.51 26.99 -6.97
N VAL A 121 -11.54 26.18 -7.39
CA VAL A 121 -10.89 25.20 -6.50
C VAL A 121 -9.98 25.95 -5.53
N ILE A 122 -10.54 26.38 -4.40
CA ILE A 122 -9.79 26.92 -3.27
C ILE A 122 -9.08 25.74 -2.60
N GLN A 123 -7.76 25.66 -2.76
CA GLN A 123 -6.96 24.51 -2.33
C GLN A 123 -6.34 24.76 -0.96
N ASP A 124 -6.54 23.83 -0.03
CA ASP A 124 -5.82 23.76 1.25
C ASP A 124 -5.97 24.99 2.17
N VAL A 125 -7.16 25.62 2.09
CA VAL A 125 -7.60 26.73 2.94
C VAL A 125 -8.54 26.19 4.02
N VAL A 126 -8.48 26.76 5.21
CA VAL A 126 -9.44 26.48 6.29
C VAL A 126 -10.66 27.37 6.09
N LEU A 127 -11.84 26.77 5.93
CA LEU A 127 -13.08 27.54 5.85
C LEU A 127 -13.54 27.92 7.26
N ASP A 128 -14.03 29.14 7.39
CA ASP A 128 -14.65 29.66 8.59
C ASP A 128 -15.87 30.49 8.18
N TYR A 129 -16.53 31.09 9.16
CA TYR A 129 -17.71 31.92 8.96
C TYR A 129 -17.38 33.37 9.30
N SER A 130 -17.75 34.33 8.44
CA SER A 130 -17.33 35.74 8.62
C SER A 130 -17.72 36.34 9.97
N PRO A 131 -18.91 36.10 10.54
CA PRO A 131 -19.25 36.65 11.85
C PRO A 131 -18.44 36.04 12.99
N ARG A 132 -17.89 34.82 12.85
CA ARG A 132 -17.01 34.22 13.87
C ARG A 132 -15.65 34.90 13.94
N CYS A 133 -15.31 35.70 12.94
CA CYS A 133 -14.05 36.42 12.87
C CYS A 133 -14.11 37.78 13.56
N TYR A 134 -15.26 38.24 14.06
CA TYR A 134 -15.37 39.50 14.77
C TYR A 134 -15.48 39.27 16.28
N PRO A 135 -14.59 39.87 17.09
CA PRO A 135 -14.69 39.77 18.55
C PRO A 135 -15.89 40.56 19.03
N VAL A 136 -16.77 39.91 19.79
CA VAL A 136 -17.92 40.52 20.45
C VAL A 136 -17.84 40.22 21.94
N ASP A 137 -18.28 41.18 22.75
CA ASP A 137 -18.38 41.00 24.19
C ASP A 137 -19.31 39.83 24.56
N THR A 138 -19.21 39.37 25.81
CA THR A 138 -19.99 38.22 26.30
C THR A 138 -21.49 38.49 26.43
N ALA A 139 -21.95 39.70 26.12
CA ALA A 139 -23.37 40.07 26.17
C ALA A 139 -24.13 39.52 24.95
N ASP A 140 -25.44 39.34 25.12
CA ASP A 140 -26.35 38.98 24.05
C ASP A 140 -26.66 40.23 23.20
N LEU A 141 -26.30 40.19 21.93
CA LEU A 141 -26.31 41.35 21.03
C LEU A 141 -26.79 40.94 19.64
N ILE A 142 -27.52 41.85 18.99
CA ILE A 142 -27.79 41.76 17.55
C ILE A 142 -26.83 42.71 16.84
N VAL A 143 -26.18 42.23 15.81
CA VAL A 143 -25.23 43.00 15.01
C VAL A 143 -25.70 43.02 13.56
N CYS A 144 -25.74 44.21 12.98
CA CYS A 144 -26.01 44.41 11.57
C CYS A 144 -24.68 44.72 10.88
N LEU A 145 -24.24 43.83 10.00
CA LEU A 145 -22.99 43.95 9.27
C LEU A 145 -23.25 44.05 7.77
N LYS A 146 -22.40 44.79 7.06
CA LYS A 146 -22.46 44.91 5.61
C LYS A 146 -21.41 44.02 4.96
N GLU A 147 -21.83 43.14 4.06
CA GLU A 147 -20.96 42.24 3.31
C GLU A 147 -21.32 42.27 1.83
N GLN A 148 -20.33 42.55 0.99
CA GLN A 148 -20.43 42.54 -0.47
C GLN A 148 -21.61 43.38 -1.00
N GLY A 149 -21.89 44.48 -0.31
CA GLY A 149 -22.94 45.44 -0.66
C GLY A 149 -24.32 45.11 -0.11
N GLU A 150 -24.46 44.03 0.65
CA GLU A 150 -25.72 43.60 1.27
C GLU A 150 -25.58 43.59 2.80
N TRP A 151 -26.64 43.94 3.51
CA TRP A 151 -26.70 43.89 4.95
C TRP A 151 -27.10 42.49 5.42
N ALA A 152 -26.54 42.09 6.55
CA ALA A 152 -26.85 40.86 7.24
C ALA A 152 -27.04 41.13 8.73
N LEU A 153 -28.05 40.50 9.30
CA LEU A 153 -28.32 40.46 10.72
C LEU A 153 -27.59 39.25 11.31
N VAL A 154 -26.92 39.44 12.45
CA VAL A 154 -26.21 38.40 13.19
C VAL A 154 -26.53 38.49 14.67
N CYS A 155 -26.97 37.40 15.26
CA CYS A 155 -27.18 37.30 16.70
C CYS A 155 -25.97 36.65 17.37
N TYR A 156 -25.44 37.33 18.36
CA TYR A 156 -24.36 36.84 19.22
C TYR A 156 -24.91 36.52 20.59
N SER A 157 -24.49 35.38 21.13
CA SER A 157 -24.66 35.06 22.55
C SER A 157 -23.33 34.57 23.11
N GLN A 158 -22.96 35.05 24.29
CA GLN A 158 -21.66 34.78 24.92
C GLN A 158 -20.47 35.04 23.98
N GLY A 159 -20.56 36.11 23.16
CA GLY A 159 -19.52 36.50 22.19
C GLY A 159 -19.40 35.59 20.96
N LYS A 160 -20.31 34.63 20.76
CA LYS A 160 -20.30 33.73 19.60
C LYS A 160 -21.56 33.90 18.74
N PRO A 161 -21.42 33.95 17.40
CA PRO A 161 -22.56 34.06 16.51
C PRO A 161 -23.29 32.72 16.39
N PHE A 162 -24.62 32.75 16.50
CA PHE A 162 -25.43 31.55 16.48
C PHE A 162 -26.60 31.56 15.49
N TYR A 163 -27.05 32.75 15.09
CA TYR A 163 -28.08 32.94 14.09
C TYR A 163 -27.72 34.11 13.18
N THR A 164 -28.00 33.98 11.89
CA THR A 164 -27.79 35.03 10.89
C THR A 164 -28.86 35.00 9.81
N GLU A 165 -29.23 36.18 9.33
CA GLU A 165 -30.21 36.36 8.27
C GLU A 165 -29.76 37.47 7.31
N PRO A 166 -29.75 37.24 5.98
CA PRO A 166 -29.45 38.29 5.02
C PRO A 166 -30.64 39.28 4.92
N LEU A 167 -30.38 40.56 5.16
CA LEU A 167 -31.37 41.64 5.05
C LEU A 167 -31.42 42.27 3.64
N GLY A 168 -30.36 42.09 2.84
CA GLY A 168 -30.26 42.65 1.50
C GLY A 168 -29.80 44.12 1.51
N LYS A 169 -30.09 44.88 0.44
CA LYS A 169 -29.54 46.24 0.26
C LYS A 169 -30.27 47.32 1.07
N ASP A 170 -31.57 47.14 1.30
CA ASP A 170 -32.40 48.10 2.01
C ASP A 170 -32.57 47.68 3.48
N PHE A 171 -31.63 48.13 4.32
CA PHE A 171 -31.54 47.72 5.71
C PHE A 171 -32.60 48.35 6.62
N ILE A 172 -32.93 49.63 6.41
CA ILE A 172 -33.73 50.40 7.36
C ILE A 172 -35.16 49.82 7.45
N GLY A 173 -35.79 49.57 6.30
CA GLY A 173 -37.14 48.99 6.27
C GLY A 173 -37.19 47.49 6.58
N ALA A 174 -36.07 46.77 6.45
CA ALA A 174 -36.01 45.32 6.64
C ALA A 174 -35.70 44.91 8.09
N LEU A 175 -35.10 45.79 8.90
CA LEU A 175 -34.63 45.43 10.23
C LEU A 175 -35.77 45.07 11.19
N GLU A 176 -36.80 45.90 11.33
CA GLU A 176 -37.92 45.63 12.25
C GLU A 176 -38.63 44.29 11.92
N PRO A 177 -39.03 44.01 10.66
CA PRO A 177 -39.59 42.71 10.30
C PRO A 177 -38.66 41.53 10.62
N ALA A 178 -37.36 41.68 10.34
CA ALA A 178 -36.38 40.63 10.58
C ALA A 178 -36.20 40.34 12.08
N VAL A 179 -36.15 41.38 12.93
CA VAL A 179 -36.07 41.20 14.39
C VAL A 179 -37.32 40.51 14.94
N LYS A 180 -38.52 40.88 14.48
CA LYS A 180 -39.76 40.20 14.90
C LYS A 180 -39.80 38.74 14.42
N GLN A 181 -39.36 38.48 13.19
CA GLN A 181 -39.27 37.14 12.65
C GLN A 181 -38.28 36.29 13.46
N LEU A 182 -37.12 36.85 13.80
CA LEU A 182 -36.12 36.24 14.66
C LEU A 182 -36.73 35.87 16.01
N GLU A 183 -37.39 36.79 16.71
CA GLU A 183 -38.02 36.51 18.01
C GLU A 183 -38.99 35.32 17.94
N VAL A 184 -39.83 35.28 16.90
CA VAL A 184 -40.75 34.16 16.68
C VAL A 184 -40.00 32.86 16.38
N GLN A 185 -38.96 32.88 15.55
CA GLN A 185 -38.16 31.71 15.23
C GLN A 185 -37.43 31.15 16.46
N LEU A 186 -36.83 32.03 17.27
CA LEU A 186 -36.15 31.64 18.50
C LEU A 186 -37.13 31.06 19.51
N MET A 187 -38.30 31.70 19.69
CA MET A 187 -39.37 31.18 20.54
C MET A 187 -39.83 29.78 20.09
N LEU A 188 -40.02 29.57 18.78
CA LEU A 188 -40.42 28.26 18.23
C LEU A 188 -39.32 27.19 18.41
N SER A 189 -38.05 27.58 18.33
CA SER A 189 -36.90 26.69 18.60
C SER A 189 -36.66 26.45 20.10
N GLY A 190 -37.38 27.17 20.97
CA GLY A 190 -37.23 27.11 22.41
C GLY A 190 -35.90 27.70 22.90
N VAL A 191 -35.26 28.56 22.12
CA VAL A 191 -34.01 29.25 22.47
C VAL A 191 -34.35 30.57 23.15
N GLU A 192 -33.87 30.74 24.37
CA GLU A 192 -34.01 31.98 25.13
C GLU A 192 -32.89 32.94 24.73
N PHE A 193 -33.25 34.09 24.16
CA PHE A 193 -32.33 35.13 23.70
C PHE A 193 -32.96 36.49 23.98
N GLU A 194 -32.30 37.28 24.83
CA GLU A 194 -32.74 38.62 25.21
C GLU A 194 -31.64 39.63 24.85
N PRO A 195 -31.67 40.18 23.63
CA PRO A 195 -30.62 41.09 23.17
C PRO A 195 -30.66 42.41 23.95
N GLN A 196 -29.49 42.87 24.41
CA GLN A 196 -29.38 44.13 25.15
C GLN A 196 -29.42 45.36 24.24
N SER A 197 -28.88 45.21 23.02
CA SER A 197 -28.84 46.28 22.02
C SER A 197 -28.62 45.71 20.62
N ILE A 198 -28.90 46.55 19.62
CA ILE A 198 -28.57 46.32 18.22
C ILE A 198 -27.37 47.19 17.88
N GLN A 199 -26.28 46.59 17.40
CA GLN A 199 -25.11 47.31 16.91
C GLN A 199 -25.08 47.31 15.39
N ILE A 200 -24.84 48.47 14.78
CA ILE A 200 -24.66 48.59 13.33
C ILE A 200 -23.18 48.81 13.08
N TRP A 201 -22.53 47.85 12.44
CA TRP A 201 -21.11 47.92 12.09
C TRP A 201 -20.94 48.38 10.66
N THR A 202 -20.26 49.51 10.49
CA THR A 202 -19.93 50.06 9.18
C THR A 202 -18.62 50.83 9.22
N SER A 203 -17.85 50.80 8.13
CA SER A 203 -16.68 51.67 7.96
C SER A 203 -17.08 53.15 7.84
N ASP A 204 -18.33 53.41 7.44
CA ASP A 204 -18.93 54.74 7.32
C ASP A 204 -19.69 55.17 8.59
N ALA A 205 -19.38 54.58 9.75
CA ALA A 205 -20.00 54.91 11.04
C ALA A 205 -20.19 56.42 11.31
N PRO A 206 -19.24 57.33 10.96
CA PRO A 206 -19.45 58.77 11.18
C PRO A 206 -20.42 59.45 10.20
N GLN A 207 -20.96 58.76 9.19
CA GLN A 207 -21.88 59.31 8.18
C GLN A 207 -23.34 58.85 8.34
N LEU A 208 -23.61 57.78 9.10
CA LEU A 208 -24.99 57.47 9.48
C LEU A 208 -25.44 58.47 10.55
N ASP A 209 -26.48 59.23 10.21
CA ASP A 209 -27.02 60.29 11.06
C ASP A 209 -27.67 59.70 12.33
N GLU A 210 -27.53 60.40 13.46
CA GLU A 210 -28.07 59.98 14.77
C GLU A 210 -29.61 59.82 14.73
N SER A 211 -30.25 60.48 13.76
CA SER A 211 -31.67 60.33 13.42
C SER A 211 -32.06 58.90 13.03
N VAL A 212 -31.18 58.15 12.36
CA VAL A 212 -31.43 56.75 11.95
C VAL A 212 -31.44 55.82 13.16
N SER A 213 -30.50 55.98 14.09
CA SER A 213 -30.50 55.20 15.33
C SER A 213 -31.76 55.46 16.18
N VAL A 214 -32.21 56.71 16.27
CA VAL A 214 -33.43 57.06 17.02
C VAL A 214 -34.67 56.43 16.38
N GLN A 215 -34.77 56.48 15.05
CA GLN A 215 -35.88 55.84 14.33
C GLN A 215 -35.90 54.33 14.55
N LEU A 216 -34.76 53.66 14.34
CA LEU A 216 -34.68 52.19 14.48
C LEU A 216 -34.90 51.74 15.92
N THR A 217 -34.47 52.51 16.92
CA THR A 217 -34.80 52.22 18.34
C THR A 217 -36.29 52.33 18.60
N ALA A 218 -36.99 53.30 18.01
CA ALA A 218 -38.43 53.43 18.16
C ALA A 218 -39.20 52.28 17.49
N GLU A 219 -38.70 51.76 16.36
CA GLU A 219 -39.34 50.68 15.60
C GLU A 219 -39.06 49.30 16.20
N THR A 220 -37.82 49.02 16.59
CA THR A 220 -37.40 47.71 17.13
C THR A 220 -37.65 47.56 18.63
N GLY A 221 -37.78 48.67 19.36
CA GLY A 221 -37.88 48.66 20.82
C GLY A 221 -36.56 48.36 21.55
N LEU A 222 -35.44 48.22 20.82
CA LEU A 222 -34.11 47.96 21.36
C LEU A 222 -33.19 49.17 21.15
N PRO A 223 -32.25 49.45 22.08
CA PRO A 223 -31.24 50.48 21.88
C PRO A 223 -30.38 50.16 20.64
N VAL A 224 -30.27 51.10 19.71
CA VAL A 224 -29.46 50.95 18.49
C VAL A 224 -28.21 51.81 18.62
N VAL A 225 -27.04 51.18 18.49
CA VAL A 225 -25.73 51.84 18.55
C VAL A 225 -25.01 51.67 17.22
N ILE A 226 -24.54 52.75 16.63
CA ILE A 226 -23.72 52.71 15.42
C ILE A 226 -22.26 52.72 15.86
N ASP A 227 -21.50 51.72 15.44
CA ASP A 227 -20.09 51.58 15.81
C ASP A 227 -19.24 51.20 14.59
N GLN A 228 -17.92 51.41 14.71
CA GLN A 228 -16.99 50.96 13.69
C GLN A 228 -16.87 49.44 13.71
N ARG A 229 -16.73 48.85 12.52
CA ARG A 229 -16.47 47.42 12.38
C ARG A 229 -15.19 47.04 13.14
N PRO A 230 -15.24 46.08 14.09
CA PRO A 230 -14.09 45.71 14.89
C PRO A 230 -13.00 45.06 14.03
N VAL A 231 -11.76 45.15 14.50
CA VAL A 231 -10.63 44.43 13.87
C VAL A 231 -10.88 42.94 14.00
N PRO A 232 -10.80 42.17 12.91
CA PRO A 232 -11.07 40.74 12.95
C PRO A 232 -10.05 40.01 13.83
N ALA A 233 -10.48 38.90 14.42
CA ALA A 233 -9.70 37.98 15.22
C ALA A 233 -9.77 36.57 14.62
N VAL A 234 -8.67 35.82 14.74
CA VAL A 234 -8.63 34.42 14.31
C VAL A 234 -9.35 33.59 15.38
N SER A 235 -10.43 32.90 15.02
CA SER A 235 -11.04 31.92 15.94
C SER A 235 -10.06 30.76 16.22
N GLU A 236 -9.95 30.28 17.45
CA GLU A 236 -9.01 29.20 17.79
C GLU A 236 -9.32 27.90 17.04
N GLN A 237 -10.60 27.66 16.73
CA GLN A 237 -11.08 26.48 16.01
C GLN A 237 -11.81 26.91 14.73
N GLY A 238 -11.22 26.59 13.58
CA GLY A 238 -11.90 26.74 12.30
C GLY A 238 -13.05 25.73 12.16
N LEU A 239 -14.05 26.08 11.35
CA LEU A 239 -15.16 25.18 11.04
C LEU A 239 -14.65 23.99 10.23
N LYS A 240 -15.20 22.80 10.48
CA LYS A 240 -14.88 21.57 9.73
C LYS A 240 -15.67 21.45 8.42
N ILE A 241 -16.10 22.58 7.86
CA ILE A 241 -16.85 22.65 6.61
C ILE A 241 -15.87 22.57 5.43
N ARG A 242 -16.23 21.83 4.38
CA ARG A 242 -15.50 21.74 3.11
C ARG A 242 -16.47 21.82 1.94
N THR A 243 -16.03 22.44 0.86
CA THR A 243 -16.77 22.47 -0.41
C THR A 243 -16.58 21.15 -1.17
N GLU A 244 -17.51 20.81 -2.05
CA GLU A 244 -17.38 19.66 -2.96
C GLU A 244 -16.09 19.72 -3.80
N GLY A 245 -15.70 20.93 -4.23
CA GLY A 245 -14.44 21.16 -4.95
C GLY A 245 -13.20 20.76 -4.13
N MET A 246 -13.19 21.06 -2.82
CA MET A 246 -12.11 20.64 -1.90
C MET A 246 -12.11 19.13 -1.67
N ILE A 247 -13.29 18.52 -1.54
CA ILE A 247 -13.45 17.07 -1.35
C ILE A 247 -12.92 16.32 -2.58
N GLY A 248 -13.35 16.72 -3.78
CA GLY A 248 -12.91 16.12 -5.05
C GLY A 248 -11.41 16.27 -5.29
N TRP A 249 -10.82 17.41 -4.90
CA TRP A 249 -9.37 17.60 -4.98
C TRP A 249 -8.61 16.68 -4.02
N LYS A 250 -9.02 16.57 -2.75
CA LYS A 250 -8.38 15.67 -1.77
C LYS A 250 -8.46 14.21 -2.22
N GLN A 251 -9.61 13.79 -2.74
CA GLN A 251 -9.77 12.43 -3.28
C GLN A 251 -8.79 12.17 -4.44
N LYS A 252 -8.63 13.12 -5.36
CA LYS A 252 -7.63 13.03 -6.45
C LYS A 252 -6.19 13.00 -5.94
N GLN A 253 -5.87 13.81 -4.92
CA GLN A 253 -4.54 13.86 -4.32
C GLN A 253 -4.21 12.55 -3.59
N GLN A 254 -5.16 12.00 -2.84
CA GLN A 254 -5.02 10.71 -2.15
C GLN A 254 -4.92 9.54 -3.13
N ALA A 255 -5.66 9.58 -4.25
CA ALA A 255 -5.52 8.58 -5.31
C ALA A 255 -4.11 8.61 -5.92
N GLY A 256 -3.56 9.80 -6.18
CA GLY A 256 -2.20 9.97 -6.71
C GLY A 256 -1.10 9.55 -5.73
N SER A 257 -1.27 9.80 -4.42
CA SER A 257 -0.28 9.40 -3.40
C SER A 257 -0.25 7.89 -3.19
N ARG A 258 -1.42 7.22 -3.18
CA ARG A 258 -1.50 5.76 -3.12
C ARG A 258 -0.80 5.12 -4.31
N ALA A 259 -0.99 5.64 -5.53
CA ALA A 259 -0.30 5.17 -6.71
C ALA A 259 1.24 5.28 -6.57
N ARG A 260 1.76 6.39 -6.04
CA ARG A 260 3.20 6.56 -5.80
C ARG A 260 3.74 5.53 -4.81
N VAL A 261 3.02 5.25 -3.72
CA VAL A 261 3.43 4.23 -2.74
C VAL A 261 3.47 2.83 -3.38
N TRP A 262 2.48 2.50 -4.21
CA TRP A 262 2.48 1.26 -5.00
C TRP A 262 3.68 1.17 -5.94
N PHE A 263 3.96 2.23 -6.72
CA PHE A 263 5.14 2.27 -7.60
C PHE A 263 6.44 2.14 -6.82
N LEU A 264 6.56 2.77 -5.65
CA LEU A 264 7.74 2.67 -4.79
C LEU A 264 7.93 1.22 -4.28
N GLY A 265 6.84 0.56 -3.87
CA GLY A 265 6.85 -0.83 -3.44
C GLY A 265 7.29 -1.79 -4.56
N VAL A 266 6.78 -1.59 -5.78
CA VAL A 266 7.20 -2.36 -6.96
C VAL A 266 8.68 -2.12 -7.27
N ALA A 267 9.14 -0.87 -7.23
CA ALA A 267 10.55 -0.55 -7.47
C ALA A 267 11.49 -1.21 -6.44
N LEU A 268 11.11 -1.22 -5.16
CA LEU A 268 11.88 -1.88 -4.10
C LEU A 268 11.99 -3.39 -4.34
N MET A 269 10.89 -4.03 -4.75
CA MET A 269 10.87 -5.46 -5.08
C MET A 269 11.80 -5.78 -6.25
N TYR A 270 11.84 -4.95 -7.30
CA TYR A 270 12.79 -5.10 -8.40
C TYR A 270 14.25 -4.95 -7.95
N LEU A 271 14.54 -4.00 -7.05
CA LEU A 271 15.89 -3.83 -6.50
C LEU A 271 16.35 -5.06 -5.70
N VAL A 272 15.45 -5.65 -4.90
CA VAL A 272 15.75 -6.88 -4.15
C VAL A 272 16.00 -8.05 -5.10
N ALA A 273 15.17 -8.21 -6.14
CA ALA A 273 15.36 -9.25 -7.15
C ALA A 273 16.68 -9.08 -7.91
N ALA A 274 17.02 -7.85 -8.34
CA ALA A 274 18.29 -7.54 -8.99
C ALA A 274 19.49 -7.82 -8.09
N GLY A 275 19.41 -7.46 -6.80
CA GLY A 275 20.44 -7.77 -5.81
C GLY A 275 20.62 -9.29 -5.62
N TYR A 276 19.53 -10.05 -5.57
CA TYR A 276 19.59 -11.51 -5.47
C TYR A 276 20.24 -12.15 -6.70
N VAL A 277 19.85 -11.72 -7.91
CA VAL A 277 20.46 -12.19 -9.17
C VAL A 277 21.95 -11.86 -9.21
N PHE A 278 22.35 -10.67 -8.77
CA PHE A 278 23.76 -10.28 -8.71
C PHE A 278 24.57 -11.14 -7.74
N LEU A 279 24.04 -11.44 -6.55
CA LEU A 279 24.69 -12.34 -5.59
C LEU A 279 24.82 -13.77 -6.14
N LYS A 280 23.77 -14.29 -6.77
CA LYS A 280 23.79 -15.59 -7.47
C LYS A 280 24.85 -15.63 -8.56
N TRP A 281 24.91 -14.59 -9.39
CA TRP A 281 25.89 -14.47 -10.47
C TRP A 281 27.32 -14.41 -9.94
N LYS A 282 27.57 -13.66 -8.87
CA LYS A 282 28.88 -13.63 -8.20
C LYS A 282 29.28 -15.01 -7.68
N ASN A 283 28.39 -15.69 -6.95
CA ASN A 283 28.67 -17.02 -6.43
C ASN A 283 28.95 -18.04 -7.55
N LEU A 284 28.26 -17.94 -8.68
CA LEU A 284 28.52 -18.79 -9.85
C LEU A 284 29.88 -18.50 -10.47
N ASN A 285 30.26 -17.22 -10.61
CA ASN A 285 31.59 -16.86 -11.11
C ASN A 285 32.71 -17.34 -10.18
N ASP A 286 32.52 -17.24 -8.87
CA ASP A 286 33.50 -17.74 -7.90
C ASP A 286 33.64 -19.28 -8.02
N GLN A 287 32.53 -20.01 -8.19
CA GLN A 287 32.56 -21.46 -8.45
C GLN A 287 33.24 -21.81 -9.77
N ILE A 288 33.02 -21.03 -10.84
CA ILE A 288 33.69 -21.23 -12.13
C ILE A 288 35.20 -21.01 -11.97
N ALA A 289 35.61 -19.97 -11.24
CA ALA A 289 37.03 -19.71 -10.98
C ALA A 289 37.70 -20.84 -10.18
N ASP A 290 37.01 -21.39 -9.18
CA ASP A 290 37.48 -22.54 -8.41
C ASP A 290 37.60 -23.80 -9.29
N GLN A 291 36.59 -24.05 -10.14
CA GLN A 291 36.62 -25.17 -11.09
C GLN A 291 37.74 -25.01 -12.12
N ASP A 292 37.98 -23.81 -12.64
CA ASP A 292 39.09 -23.52 -13.55
C ASP A 292 40.44 -23.77 -12.88
N HIS A 293 40.59 -23.45 -11.59
CA HIS A 293 41.80 -23.74 -10.83
C HIS A 293 42.01 -25.25 -10.67
N ILE A 294 40.93 -26.00 -10.37
CA ILE A 294 40.96 -27.45 -10.28
C ILE A 294 41.35 -28.06 -11.65
N ILE A 295 40.72 -27.62 -12.73
CA ILE A 295 41.03 -28.08 -14.10
C ILE A 295 42.49 -27.81 -14.44
N LYS A 296 43.02 -26.61 -14.16
CA LYS A 296 44.45 -26.28 -14.38
C LYS A 296 45.39 -27.16 -13.57
N THR A 297 45.01 -27.52 -12.34
CA THR A 297 45.81 -28.43 -11.50
C THR A 297 45.85 -29.84 -12.09
N TYR A 298 44.71 -30.34 -12.58
CA TYR A 298 44.64 -31.67 -13.19
C TYR A 298 45.16 -31.73 -14.63
N GLN A 299 45.24 -30.60 -15.36
CA GLN A 299 45.86 -30.54 -16.69
C GLN A 299 47.32 -31.00 -16.68
N GLY A 300 48.06 -30.78 -15.58
CA GLY A 300 49.42 -31.32 -15.40
C GLY A 300 49.46 -32.85 -15.33
N SER A 301 48.49 -33.47 -14.66
CA SER A 301 48.37 -34.95 -14.57
C SER A 301 47.73 -35.61 -15.79
N TYR A 302 47.06 -34.85 -16.67
CA TYR A 302 46.50 -35.39 -17.91
C TYR A 302 47.59 -35.94 -18.85
N GLY A 303 48.80 -35.36 -18.84
CA GLY A 303 49.94 -35.88 -19.61
C GLY A 303 50.45 -37.25 -19.14
N GLU A 304 50.32 -37.54 -17.83
CA GLU A 304 50.62 -38.88 -17.29
C GLU A 304 49.54 -39.89 -17.65
N LYS A 305 48.28 -39.43 -17.73
CA LYS A 305 47.15 -40.30 -18.10
C LYS A 305 47.19 -40.69 -19.56
N THR A 306 47.54 -39.76 -20.47
CA THR A 306 47.74 -40.10 -21.89
C THR A 306 48.86 -41.13 -22.07
N LEU A 307 49.96 -41.02 -21.33
CA LEU A 307 51.04 -42.03 -21.34
C LEU A 307 50.58 -43.40 -20.81
N HIS A 308 49.63 -43.41 -19.87
CA HIS A 308 49.08 -44.64 -19.32
C HIS A 308 48.01 -45.26 -20.24
N ASP A 309 47.24 -44.44 -20.94
CA ASP A 309 46.26 -44.85 -21.93
C ASP A 309 46.97 -45.41 -23.18
N ASP A 310 48.05 -44.79 -23.65
CA ASP A 310 48.91 -45.29 -24.74
C ASP A 310 49.50 -46.68 -24.39
N LYS A 311 50.01 -46.85 -23.17
CA LYS A 311 50.50 -48.16 -22.68
C LYS A 311 49.38 -49.20 -22.57
N TRP A 312 48.17 -48.77 -22.22
CA TRP A 312 47.01 -49.66 -22.18
C TRP A 312 46.57 -50.05 -23.58
N GLU A 313 46.66 -49.15 -24.56
CA GLU A 313 46.33 -49.44 -25.96
C GLU A 313 47.35 -50.40 -26.60
N GLU A 314 48.65 -50.27 -26.26
CA GLU A 314 49.69 -51.26 -26.62
C GLU A 314 49.37 -52.65 -26.04
N LEU A 315 48.93 -52.72 -24.79
CA LEU A 315 48.53 -53.97 -24.14
C LEU A 315 47.22 -54.54 -24.68
N HIS A 316 46.28 -53.69 -25.12
CA HIS A 316 44.98 -54.11 -25.64
C HIS A 316 45.13 -54.97 -26.90
N ASN A 317 46.11 -54.66 -27.75
CA ASN A 317 46.43 -55.46 -28.94
C ASN A 317 46.98 -56.86 -28.62
N LEU A 318 47.50 -57.08 -27.41
CA LEU A 318 48.00 -58.38 -26.95
C LEU A 318 46.90 -59.22 -26.26
N VAL A 319 45.90 -58.58 -25.64
CA VAL A 319 44.79 -59.25 -24.97
C VAL A 319 43.67 -59.54 -25.97
N ARG A 320 43.88 -60.57 -26.81
CA ARG A 320 42.83 -61.10 -27.69
C ARG A 320 41.77 -61.89 -26.90
N GLN A 321 40.59 -62.08 -27.47
CA GLN A 321 39.44 -62.76 -26.84
C GLN A 321 39.69 -64.25 -26.51
N ASP A 322 40.72 -64.84 -27.13
CA ASP A 322 41.26 -66.19 -26.91
C ASP A 322 42.39 -66.23 -25.85
N TRP A 323 42.52 -65.18 -25.03
CA TRP A 323 43.53 -65.11 -23.99
C TRP A 323 43.42 -66.28 -22.99
N PRO A 324 44.53 -67.00 -22.69
CA PRO A 324 44.47 -68.22 -21.88
C PRO A 324 43.83 -68.06 -20.49
N LEU A 325 43.98 -66.88 -19.85
CA LEU A 325 43.31 -66.61 -18.57
C LEU A 325 41.79 -66.42 -18.73
N ALA A 326 41.31 -65.84 -19.83
CA ALA A 326 39.89 -65.66 -20.06
C ALA A 326 39.21 -67.02 -20.30
N VAL A 327 39.86 -67.89 -21.08
CA VAL A 327 39.42 -69.28 -21.30
C VAL A 327 39.42 -70.07 -19.99
N TYR A 328 40.48 -69.98 -19.19
CA TYR A 328 40.54 -70.64 -17.88
C TYR A 328 39.45 -70.13 -16.92
N GLN A 329 39.25 -68.81 -16.85
CA GLN A 329 38.20 -68.21 -16.03
C GLN A 329 36.83 -68.73 -16.46
N ARG A 330 36.56 -68.78 -17.78
CA ARG A 330 35.29 -69.27 -18.30
C ARG A 330 35.07 -70.75 -18.01
N CYS A 331 36.10 -71.59 -18.15
CA CYS A 331 36.03 -73.00 -17.75
C CYS A 331 35.72 -73.15 -16.25
N LYS A 332 36.27 -72.26 -15.39
CA LYS A 332 36.04 -72.26 -13.95
C LYS A 332 34.62 -71.78 -13.58
N GLU A 333 34.09 -70.78 -14.26
CA GLU A 333 32.71 -70.27 -14.05
C GLU A 333 31.64 -71.32 -14.36
N LEU A 334 31.92 -72.21 -15.32
CA LEU A 334 31.01 -73.29 -15.72
C LEU A 334 31.04 -74.51 -14.78
N LEU A 335 31.92 -74.52 -13.77
CA LEU A 335 32.00 -75.62 -12.80
C LEU A 335 30.74 -75.67 -11.92
N PRO A 336 30.25 -76.89 -11.59
CA PRO A 336 29.19 -77.03 -10.61
C PRO A 336 29.64 -76.52 -9.23
N PRO A 337 28.77 -75.83 -8.48
CA PRO A 337 29.13 -75.28 -7.17
C PRO A 337 29.58 -76.39 -6.19
N GLY A 338 30.69 -76.15 -5.49
CA GLY A 338 31.17 -77.04 -4.41
C GLY A 338 32.48 -77.80 -4.64
N ASN A 339 33.39 -77.32 -5.50
CA ASN A 339 34.75 -77.88 -5.70
C ASN A 339 34.80 -79.40 -5.97
N ARG A 340 33.76 -79.94 -6.62
CA ARG A 340 33.64 -81.39 -6.89
C ARG A 340 34.56 -81.87 -8.00
N ILE A 341 35.04 -80.95 -8.84
CA ILE A 341 36.00 -81.19 -9.92
C ILE A 341 37.26 -80.36 -9.65
N LYS A 342 38.43 -81.00 -9.78
CA LYS A 342 39.74 -80.33 -9.76
C LYS A 342 40.34 -80.40 -11.15
N PHE A 343 40.75 -79.25 -11.70
CA PHE A 343 41.52 -79.21 -12.94
C PHE A 343 42.99 -79.49 -12.64
N ASP A 344 43.55 -80.47 -13.32
CA ASP A 344 44.97 -80.82 -13.23
C ASP A 344 45.77 -80.09 -14.31
N MET A 345 45.18 -79.90 -15.50
CA MET A 345 45.81 -79.15 -16.59
C MET A 345 44.76 -78.62 -17.56
N VAL A 346 44.90 -77.32 -17.89
CA VAL A 346 44.17 -76.61 -18.95
C VAL A 346 45.23 -76.06 -19.89
N GLU A 347 45.34 -76.65 -21.07
CA GLU A 347 46.31 -76.23 -22.09
C GLU A 347 45.58 -75.78 -23.34
N MET A 348 46.02 -74.65 -23.90
CA MET A 348 45.51 -74.10 -25.15
C MET A 348 46.67 -73.94 -26.12
N GLN A 349 46.61 -74.66 -27.23
CA GLN A 349 47.59 -74.57 -28.32
C GLN A 349 46.81 -74.42 -29.63
N ASP A 350 47.03 -73.32 -30.36
CA ASP A 350 46.55 -73.05 -31.73
C ASP A 350 45.24 -73.76 -32.12
N GLY A 351 44.12 -73.31 -31.52
CA GLY A 351 42.78 -73.83 -31.84
C GLY A 351 42.43 -75.19 -31.23
N ARG A 352 43.24 -75.69 -30.29
CA ARG A 352 42.96 -76.87 -29.47
C ARG A 352 42.91 -76.52 -28.00
N VAL A 353 41.88 -77.02 -27.31
CA VAL A 353 41.70 -76.86 -25.87
C VAL A 353 41.75 -78.25 -25.23
N ILE A 354 42.74 -78.49 -24.39
CA ILE A 354 42.89 -79.73 -23.63
C ILE A 354 42.54 -79.42 -22.17
N LEU A 355 41.43 -79.99 -21.71
CA LEU A 355 41.00 -79.93 -20.31
C LEU A 355 41.21 -81.29 -19.67
N SER A 356 41.96 -81.34 -18.59
CA SER A 356 42.10 -82.55 -17.78
C SER A 356 41.90 -82.24 -16.31
N GLY A 357 41.30 -83.20 -15.62
CA GLY A 357 41.00 -83.06 -14.22
C GLY A 357 40.52 -84.35 -13.59
N SER A 358 40.28 -84.26 -12.29
CA SER A 358 39.83 -85.36 -11.46
C SER A 358 38.60 -84.99 -10.63
N SER A 359 37.72 -85.96 -10.43
CA SER A 359 36.53 -85.87 -9.56
C SER A 359 36.43 -87.10 -8.67
N ALA A 360 35.84 -86.95 -7.49
CA ALA A 360 35.52 -88.08 -6.61
C ALA A 360 34.32 -88.90 -7.14
N GLU A 361 33.40 -88.24 -7.84
CA GLU A 361 32.14 -88.81 -8.35
C GLU A 361 32.07 -88.66 -9.89
N LEU A 362 31.36 -89.58 -10.55
CA LEU A 362 31.21 -89.58 -12.01
C LEU A 362 30.16 -88.56 -12.49
N ASP A 363 29.10 -88.34 -11.71
CA ASP A 363 27.97 -87.49 -12.08
C ASP A 363 28.37 -86.02 -12.37
N PRO A 364 29.23 -85.37 -11.56
CA PRO A 364 29.69 -83.99 -11.85
C PRO A 364 30.43 -83.86 -13.18
N ILE A 365 31.15 -84.91 -13.62
CA ILE A 365 31.88 -84.91 -14.89
C ILE A 365 30.88 -84.93 -16.05
N ASN A 366 29.85 -85.77 -15.96
CA ASN A 366 28.83 -85.91 -17.00
C ASN A 366 27.96 -84.65 -17.14
N ASP A 367 27.71 -83.93 -16.03
CA ASP A 367 26.96 -82.66 -16.04
C ASP A 367 27.77 -81.49 -16.60
N TYR A 368 29.11 -81.57 -16.56
CA TYR A 368 29.98 -80.49 -17.01
C TYR A 368 30.12 -80.44 -18.54
N ILE A 369 30.21 -81.58 -19.21
CA ILE A 369 30.32 -81.68 -20.68
C ILE A 369 29.23 -80.90 -21.43
N PRO A 370 27.91 -81.07 -21.14
CA PRO A 370 26.87 -80.34 -21.87
C PRO A 370 26.90 -78.83 -21.60
N LYS A 371 27.31 -78.41 -20.39
CA LYS A 371 27.45 -76.98 -20.05
C LYS A 371 28.61 -76.32 -20.79
N LEU A 372 29.70 -77.05 -20.94
CA LEU A 372 30.87 -76.62 -21.70
C LEU A 372 30.53 -76.47 -23.20
N LYS A 373 29.77 -77.41 -23.77
CA LYS A 373 29.31 -77.35 -25.17
C LYS A 373 28.28 -76.24 -25.44
N ALA A 374 27.53 -75.82 -24.41
CA ALA A 374 26.49 -74.80 -24.55
C ALA A 374 27.02 -73.36 -24.48
N ASP A 375 28.24 -73.14 -23.97
CA ASP A 375 28.81 -71.80 -23.82
C ASP A 375 29.24 -71.23 -25.18
N GLU A 376 28.96 -69.94 -25.40
CA GLU A 376 29.21 -69.24 -26.67
C GLU A 376 30.68 -69.29 -27.09
N MET A 377 31.62 -69.32 -26.13
CA MET A 377 33.06 -69.37 -26.41
C MET A 377 33.52 -70.72 -26.98
N PHE A 378 32.80 -71.81 -26.67
CA PHE A 378 33.22 -73.18 -26.98
C PHE A 378 32.31 -73.89 -27.99
N LYS A 379 31.29 -73.19 -28.50
CA LYS A 379 30.28 -73.71 -29.43
C LYS A 379 30.84 -74.11 -30.79
N GLU A 380 31.91 -73.46 -31.22
CA GLU A 380 32.60 -73.71 -32.50
C GLU A 380 33.66 -74.83 -32.43
N LEU A 381 33.85 -75.46 -31.27
CA LEU A 381 34.86 -76.51 -31.07
C LEU A 381 34.20 -77.89 -31.03
N GLU A 382 34.74 -78.84 -31.78
CA GLU A 382 34.30 -80.23 -31.71
C GLU A 382 34.99 -80.91 -30.53
N TRP A 383 34.19 -81.35 -29.56
CA TRP A 383 34.68 -81.96 -28.32
C TRP A 383 34.77 -83.48 -28.42
N LEU A 384 35.98 -84.01 -28.32
CA LEU A 384 36.27 -85.43 -28.10
C LEU A 384 36.17 -85.73 -26.60
N THR A 385 35.16 -86.51 -26.23
CA THR A 385 34.87 -86.89 -24.84
C THR A 385 35.05 -88.39 -24.63
N PRO A 386 36.29 -88.89 -24.42
CA PRO A 386 36.49 -90.28 -24.02
C PRO A 386 35.83 -90.55 -22.66
N MET A 387 35.33 -91.77 -22.44
CA MET A 387 34.71 -92.13 -21.17
C MET A 387 35.71 -91.95 -20.01
N PRO A 388 35.31 -91.32 -18.88
CA PRO A 388 36.20 -91.10 -17.75
C PRO A 388 36.74 -92.43 -17.22
N ALA A 389 38.06 -92.51 -17.00
CA ALA A 389 38.69 -93.71 -16.47
C ALA A 389 38.84 -93.59 -14.96
N ARG A 390 38.42 -94.63 -14.23
CA ARG A 390 38.72 -94.73 -12.79
C ARG A 390 40.14 -95.25 -12.62
N ASN A 391 40.98 -94.50 -11.92
CA ASN A 391 42.33 -94.96 -11.62
C ASN A 391 42.24 -96.15 -10.65
N ARG A 392 42.87 -97.28 -10.99
CA ARG A 392 42.93 -98.48 -10.14
C ARG A 392 43.98 -98.39 -9.01
N GLY A 393 44.69 -97.26 -8.91
CA GLY A 393 45.61 -96.93 -7.81
C GLY A 393 44.93 -96.32 -6.57
N ASN A 394 45.75 -95.84 -5.64
CA ASN A 394 45.38 -95.57 -4.23
C ASN A 394 44.34 -94.45 -3.98
N ASP A 395 44.01 -93.61 -4.98
CA ASP A 395 43.19 -92.40 -4.76
C ASP A 395 41.72 -92.53 -5.23
N GLN A 396 41.31 -93.68 -5.80
CA GLN A 396 39.93 -94.03 -6.24
C GLN A 396 39.12 -92.97 -7.05
N ARG A 397 39.75 -91.90 -7.55
CA ARG A 397 39.12 -90.82 -8.31
C ARG A 397 38.92 -91.16 -9.80
N TRP A 398 37.95 -90.47 -10.39
CA TRP A 398 37.68 -90.48 -11.82
C TRP A 398 38.50 -89.39 -12.50
N TYR A 399 39.26 -89.77 -13.52
CA TYR A 399 40.03 -88.84 -14.33
C TYR A 399 39.33 -88.66 -15.68
N PHE A 400 39.23 -87.40 -16.13
CA PHE A 400 38.74 -87.07 -17.45
C PHE A 400 39.79 -86.26 -18.20
N LYS A 401 39.81 -86.45 -19.52
CA LYS A 401 40.56 -85.63 -20.46
C LYS A 401 39.62 -85.32 -21.61
N PHE A 402 39.26 -84.06 -21.76
CA PHE A 402 38.47 -83.55 -22.87
C PHE A 402 39.38 -82.79 -23.81
N GLU A 403 39.25 -83.06 -25.09
CA GLU A 403 39.99 -82.37 -26.13
C GLU A 403 39.00 -81.73 -27.09
N ALA A 404 39.11 -80.43 -27.30
CA ALA A 404 38.33 -79.69 -28.28
C ALA A 404 39.25 -79.27 -29.42
N LYS A 405 38.82 -79.49 -30.67
CA LYS A 405 39.54 -79.03 -31.85
C LYS A 405 38.62 -78.15 -32.71
N LYS A 406 39.15 -77.03 -33.20
CA LYS A 406 38.45 -76.19 -34.18
C LYS A 406 38.41 -76.92 -35.54
N GLU A 407 37.23 -76.96 -36.15
CA GLU A 407 37.06 -77.51 -37.50
C GLU A 407 37.78 -76.57 -38.49
N GLU A 408 38.80 -77.07 -39.19
CA GLU A 408 39.44 -76.33 -40.29
C GLU A 408 38.46 -76.34 -41.46
N VAL A 409 37.75 -75.22 -41.66
CA VAL A 409 36.98 -74.98 -42.88
C VAL A 409 37.98 -74.85 -44.03
N LEU A 410 38.02 -75.87 -44.90
CA LEU A 410 38.76 -75.88 -46.17
C LEU A 410 38.11 -74.97 -47.22
#